data_AF-A0A427XQB1-F1
#
_entry.id   AF-A0A427XQB1-F1
#
_cell.length_a   1.000
_cell.length_b   1.000
_cell.length_c   1.000
_cell.angle_alpha   90.00
_cell.angle_beta   90.00
_cell.angle_gamma   90.00
#
_symmetry.space_group_name_H-M   'P 1'
#
loop_
_entity.id
_entity.type
_entity.pdbx_description
1 polymer ?
#
loop_
_entity_poly.entity_id
_entity_poly.type
_entity_poly.pdbx_seq_one_letter_code
_entity_poly.pdbx_strand_id
1 'polypeptide(L)'
;MSTADPSNPITSVNPITSVSPGYAAPGIYTNQALLTRLNLDLRGRIFPVERETLMLLPESVLLGLFPQGLILSKPASWEGGDDGVFTVDFNSECFEFILDFWADAQAAFYGTPTSPGLFHAQQSIPPSPTDPNSDINQNPLLTKQAIIVLREELEYFSITTPGALARVDDQGLANDELRALKRAAGEALASKRQIFTALQRNVNKENNQAEQHLIDMLCMSGFNRDDEWGFRACEPTRNLISSMALVLLKTGIVHPGSPGAPADLSAPIIDDRQMGTAQKLLLFWRKPARKCWWDGVEVEVPKSTTSTENMSVKVWARRVWTLELSLI
;
A
#
# COMPACT_ATOMS: atom_id res chain seq x y z
N MET A 1 70.11 10.98 -14.71
CA MET A 1 69.58 10.72 -13.36
C MET A 1 69.31 12.07 -12.73
N SER A 2 68.05 12.31 -12.37
CA SER A 2 67.44 13.61 -12.08
C SER A 2 67.50 13.97 -10.59
N THR A 3 67.01 15.18 -10.29
CA THR A 3 66.72 15.85 -9.01
C THR A 3 67.89 16.71 -8.50
N ALA A 4 67.74 17.98 -8.16
CA ALA A 4 66.57 18.82 -7.95
C ALA A 4 66.94 20.28 -8.26
N ASP A 5 65.96 21.13 -8.57
CA ASP A 5 66.16 22.58 -8.63
C ASP A 5 64.94 23.30 -8.01
N PRO A 6 65.14 24.29 -7.12
CA PRO A 6 64.07 25.10 -6.55
C PRO A 6 64.03 26.48 -7.20
N SER A 7 62.85 26.96 -7.59
CA SER A 7 62.51 28.39 -7.54
C SER A 7 61.12 28.66 -8.11
N ASN A 8 60.29 29.31 -7.29
CA ASN A 8 59.17 30.13 -7.75
C ASN A 8 59.72 31.46 -8.28
N PRO A 9 59.11 32.00 -9.34
CA PRO A 9 58.58 33.35 -9.21
C PRO A 9 57.14 33.46 -9.74
N ILE A 10 56.32 34.16 -8.95
CA ILE A 10 54.97 34.59 -9.31
C ILE A 10 55.09 35.80 -10.24
N THR A 11 54.56 35.70 -11.46
CA THR A 11 54.20 36.86 -12.28
C THR A 11 52.80 36.68 -12.88
N SER A 12 52.05 37.77 -12.74
CA SER A 12 50.66 38.02 -13.11
C SER A 12 50.37 37.85 -14.61
N VAL A 13 49.24 37.21 -14.94
CA VAL A 13 48.58 37.38 -16.24
C VAL A 13 47.07 37.51 -16.04
N ASN A 14 46.52 38.66 -16.41
CA ASN A 14 45.08 38.94 -16.48
C ASN A 14 44.42 38.13 -17.61
N PRO A 15 43.19 37.60 -17.45
CA PRO A 15 42.38 37.16 -18.57
C PRO A 15 41.51 38.30 -19.11
N ILE A 16 41.77 38.73 -20.35
CA ILE A 16 40.83 39.47 -21.19
C ILE A 16 40.23 38.47 -22.18
N THR A 17 38.92 38.25 -22.10
CA THR A 17 37.95 38.38 -23.21
C THR A 17 36.60 37.84 -22.76
N SER A 18 35.70 38.77 -22.43
CA SER A 18 34.29 38.51 -22.23
C SER A 18 33.63 38.15 -23.57
N VAL A 19 33.19 36.91 -23.72
CA VAL A 19 32.19 36.52 -24.72
C VAL A 19 30.88 36.31 -23.98
N SER A 20 29.94 37.23 -24.19
CA SER A 20 28.56 37.12 -23.71
C SER A 20 27.84 36.00 -24.48
N PRO A 21 27.37 34.91 -23.83
CA PRO A 21 26.30 34.11 -24.41
C PRO A 21 25.00 34.88 -24.14
N GLY A 22 24.32 35.31 -25.21
CA GLY A 22 22.97 35.83 -25.11
C GLY A 22 22.06 34.74 -24.57
N TYR A 23 21.78 34.78 -23.26
CA TYR A 23 20.67 34.06 -22.66
C TYR A 23 19.39 34.73 -23.14
N ALA A 24 18.80 34.20 -24.21
CA ALA A 24 17.37 34.38 -24.43
C ALA A 24 16.67 33.81 -23.21
N ALA A 25 15.92 34.66 -22.49
CA ALA A 25 15.09 34.25 -21.39
C ALA A 25 14.20 33.07 -21.83
N PRO A 26 14.09 31.99 -21.05
CA PRO A 26 13.09 30.98 -21.35
C PRO A 26 11.74 31.66 -21.19
N GLY A 27 11.07 31.84 -22.32
CA GLY A 27 9.71 32.36 -22.36
C GLY A 27 8.81 31.54 -21.46
N ILE A 28 8.04 32.24 -20.64
CA ILE A 28 6.69 31.89 -20.18
C ILE A 28 6.49 30.38 -20.02
N TYR A 29 6.70 29.87 -18.81
CA TYR A 29 6.02 28.64 -18.40
C TYR A 29 4.53 28.89 -18.59
N THR A 30 3.98 28.38 -19.69
CA THR A 30 2.55 28.15 -19.79
C THR A 30 2.21 27.28 -18.60
N ASN A 31 1.36 27.78 -17.70
CA ASN A 31 0.75 26.98 -16.65
C ASN A 31 0.05 25.81 -17.37
N GLN A 32 0.71 24.66 -17.48
CA GLN A 32 0.05 23.43 -17.87
C GLN A 32 -0.91 23.14 -16.72
N ALA A 33 -2.18 23.51 -16.92
CA ALA A 33 -3.24 23.22 -15.97
C ALA A 33 -3.26 21.70 -15.78
N LEU A 34 -2.82 21.26 -14.60
CA LEU A 34 -2.86 19.86 -14.20
C LEU A 34 -4.33 19.45 -14.06
N LEU A 35 -4.65 18.23 -14.45
CA LEU A 35 -6.00 17.69 -14.27
C LEU A 35 -6.35 17.69 -12.78
N THR A 36 -7.49 18.29 -12.43
CA THR A 36 -8.03 18.30 -11.06
C THR A 36 -8.79 17.02 -10.75
N ARG A 37 -9.30 16.34 -11.78
CA ARG A 37 -10.05 15.09 -11.68
C ARG A 37 -9.66 14.14 -12.81
N LEU A 38 -9.64 12.84 -12.51
CA LEU A 38 -9.35 11.77 -13.45
C LEU A 38 -10.53 10.81 -13.48
N ASN A 39 -10.89 10.32 -14.67
CA ASN A 39 -11.83 9.22 -14.82
C ASN A 39 -11.04 7.93 -15.06
N LEU A 40 -10.97 7.05 -14.06
CA LEU A 40 -10.24 5.78 -14.13
C LEU A 40 -11.20 4.67 -14.54
N ASP A 41 -10.96 4.01 -15.68
CA ASP A 41 -11.68 2.80 -16.08
C ASP A 41 -10.93 1.56 -15.56
N LEU A 42 -11.49 0.97 -14.51
CA LEU A 42 -10.97 -0.22 -13.85
C LEU A 42 -11.79 -1.43 -14.31
N ARG A 43 -11.34 -2.08 -15.38
CA ARG A 43 -11.97 -3.28 -15.96
C ARG A 43 -13.46 -3.09 -16.33
N GLY A 44 -13.79 -1.93 -16.91
CA GLY A 44 -15.14 -1.58 -17.35
C GLY A 44 -15.95 -0.78 -16.33
N ARG A 45 -15.41 -0.50 -15.14
CA ARG A 45 -16.03 0.37 -14.14
C ARG A 45 -15.28 1.68 -14.03
N ILE A 46 -15.99 2.78 -14.31
CA ILE A 46 -15.41 4.12 -14.29
C ILE A 46 -15.50 4.72 -12.89
N PHE A 47 -14.36 5.18 -12.38
CA PHE A 47 -14.21 5.90 -11.11
C PHE A 47 -13.76 7.33 -11.38
N PRO A 48 -14.61 8.33 -11.12
CA PRO A 48 -14.16 9.70 -11.07
C PRO A 48 -13.45 9.98 -9.76
N VAL A 49 -12.17 10.35 -9.82
CA VAL A 49 -11.34 10.58 -8.63
C VAL A 49 -10.61 11.91 -8.73
N GLU A 50 -10.68 12.69 -7.65
CA GLU A 50 -9.93 13.94 -7.52
C GLU A 50 -8.43 13.65 -7.40
N ARG A 51 -7.62 14.54 -7.99
CA ARG A 51 -6.16 14.46 -7.92
C ARG A 51 -5.67 14.39 -6.48
N GLU A 52 -6.26 15.19 -5.60
CA GLU A 52 -5.93 15.27 -4.18
C GLU A 52 -6.16 13.93 -3.49
N THR A 53 -7.27 13.25 -3.79
CA THR A 53 -7.54 11.90 -3.28
C THR A 53 -6.47 10.92 -3.73
N LEU A 54 -6.08 10.93 -5.01
CA LEU A 54 -5.00 10.08 -5.53
C LEU A 54 -3.67 10.34 -4.81
N MET A 55 -3.33 11.59 -4.50
CA MET A 55 -2.08 11.93 -3.80
C MET A 55 -2.05 11.43 -2.35
N LEU A 56 -3.21 11.10 -1.76
CA LEU A 56 -3.32 10.56 -0.41
C LEU A 56 -3.40 9.02 -0.39
N LEU A 57 -3.54 8.38 -1.56
CA LEU A 57 -3.56 6.93 -1.65
C LEU A 57 -2.16 6.33 -1.34
N PRO A 58 -2.11 5.08 -0.87
CA PRO A 58 -0.86 4.39 -0.63
C PRO A 58 -0.04 4.23 -1.92
N GLU A 59 1.29 4.32 -1.83
CA GLU A 59 2.21 4.13 -2.96
C GLU A 59 2.00 2.75 -3.60
N SER A 60 1.74 1.72 -2.79
CA SER A 60 1.44 0.37 -3.29
C SER A 60 0.19 0.30 -4.16
N VAL A 61 -0.81 1.16 -3.92
CA VAL A 61 -2.01 1.29 -4.76
C VAL A 61 -1.71 2.10 -6.01
N LEU A 62 -1.01 3.22 -5.86
CA LEU A 62 -0.62 4.09 -6.97
C LEU A 62 0.26 3.36 -8.00
N LEU A 63 1.17 2.48 -7.57
CA LEU A 63 1.96 1.64 -8.47
C LEU A 63 1.11 0.64 -9.25
N GLY A 64 0.02 0.15 -8.65
CA GLY A 64 -0.95 -0.71 -9.34
C GLY A 64 -1.79 0.07 -10.35
N LEU A 65 -2.16 1.32 -10.02
CA LEU A 65 -2.95 2.17 -10.91
C LEU A 65 -2.15 2.79 -12.05
N PHE A 66 -0.90 3.16 -11.76
CA PHE A 66 -0.01 3.90 -12.66
C PHE A 66 1.37 3.25 -12.67
N PRO A 67 1.52 2.06 -13.31
CA PRO A 67 2.79 1.33 -13.30
C PRO A 67 3.94 2.08 -13.98
N GLN A 68 3.66 3.03 -14.86
CA GLN A 68 4.65 3.92 -15.50
C GLN A 68 4.78 5.29 -14.79
N GLY A 69 4.14 5.45 -13.63
CA GLY A 69 4.06 6.72 -12.92
C GLY A 69 2.84 7.55 -13.32
N LEU A 70 2.46 8.46 -12.42
CA LEU A 70 1.27 9.30 -12.56
C LEU A 70 1.58 10.51 -13.47
N ILE A 71 1.17 10.45 -14.74
CA ILE A 71 1.30 11.57 -15.68
C ILE A 71 -0.01 12.40 -15.65
N LEU A 72 0.01 13.51 -14.91
CA LEU A 72 -1.14 14.42 -14.76
C LEU A 72 -1.15 15.58 -15.76
N SER A 73 -0.16 15.63 -16.64
CA SER A 73 0.05 16.72 -17.59
C SER A 73 -0.57 16.39 -18.94
N LYS A 74 -1.90 16.40 -19.02
CA LYS A 74 -2.56 16.66 -20.29
C LYS A 74 -3.16 18.07 -20.20
N PRO A 75 -2.81 19.00 -21.10
CA PRO A 75 -3.42 20.32 -21.07
C PRO A 75 -4.93 20.13 -21.21
N ALA A 76 -5.68 20.67 -20.24
CA ALA A 76 -7.13 20.80 -20.36
C ALA A 76 -7.42 21.41 -21.75
N SER A 77 -8.12 20.67 -22.60
CA SER A 77 -8.55 21.23 -23.89
C SER A 77 -9.37 22.49 -23.59
N TRP A 78 -9.18 23.52 -24.40
CA TRP A 78 -9.85 24.82 -24.30
C TRP A 78 -11.36 24.72 -24.62
N GLU A 79 -11.80 23.60 -25.15
CA GLU A 79 -13.18 23.15 -25.08
C GLU A 79 -13.28 22.26 -23.85
N GLY A 80 -14.21 22.54 -22.92
CA GLY A 80 -14.49 21.73 -21.72
C GLY A 80 -15.02 20.33 -22.07
N GLY A 81 -14.21 19.56 -22.79
CA GLY A 81 -14.50 18.31 -23.43
C GLY A 81 -13.60 17.22 -22.85
N ASP A 82 -14.23 16.42 -22.00
CA ASP A 82 -13.85 15.08 -21.58
C ASP A 82 -12.47 14.96 -20.88
N ASP A 83 -12.51 14.99 -19.54
CA ASP A 83 -11.46 14.47 -18.67
C ASP A 83 -11.19 13.01 -19.08
N GLY A 84 -10.25 12.81 -20.01
CA GLY A 84 -10.09 11.53 -20.71
C GLY A 84 -10.09 10.32 -19.77
N VAL A 85 -10.73 9.24 -20.22
CA VAL A 85 -10.80 7.99 -19.46
C VAL A 85 -9.45 7.27 -19.50
N PHE A 86 -8.87 7.00 -18.33
CA PHE A 86 -7.64 6.23 -18.17
C PHE A 86 -7.99 4.78 -17.85
N THR A 87 -7.84 3.90 -18.83
CA THR A 87 -8.05 2.46 -18.61
C THR A 87 -6.84 1.86 -17.90
N VAL A 88 -7.10 1.17 -16.80
CA VAL A 88 -6.09 0.58 -15.91
C VAL A 88 -6.50 -0.85 -15.59
N ASP A 89 -5.54 -1.77 -15.67
CA ASP A 89 -5.75 -3.16 -15.24
C ASP A 89 -5.61 -3.30 -13.71
N PHE A 90 -6.57 -2.73 -12.99
CA PHE A 90 -6.69 -2.83 -11.54
C PHE A 90 -8.08 -3.36 -11.17
N ASN A 91 -8.19 -4.10 -10.07
CA ASN A 91 -9.46 -4.64 -9.62
C ASN A 91 -10.36 -3.51 -9.08
N SER A 92 -11.54 -3.34 -9.67
CA SER A 92 -12.47 -2.27 -9.33
C SER A 92 -13.08 -2.41 -7.93
N GLU A 93 -13.36 -3.63 -7.46
CA GLU A 93 -13.87 -3.89 -6.10
C GLU A 93 -12.80 -3.58 -5.04
N CYS A 94 -11.53 -3.89 -5.33
CA CYS A 94 -10.41 -3.50 -4.47
C CYS A 94 -10.32 -1.97 -4.35
N PHE A 95 -10.47 -1.27 -5.46
CA PHE A 95 -10.38 0.19 -5.48
C PHE A 95 -11.55 0.84 -4.73
N GLU A 96 -12.77 0.37 -4.93
CA GLU A 96 -13.94 0.80 -4.15
C GLU A 96 -13.74 0.57 -2.65
N PHE A 97 -13.28 -0.63 -2.25
CA PHE A 97 -12.97 -0.93 -0.85
C PHE A 97 -11.99 0.07 -0.22
N ILE A 98 -10.98 0.51 -0.97
CA ILE A 98 -10.02 1.53 -0.51
C ILE A 98 -10.70 2.89 -0.35
N LEU A 99 -11.47 3.32 -1.35
CA LEU A 99 -12.12 4.64 -1.35
C LEU A 99 -13.15 4.75 -0.22
N ASP A 100 -13.96 3.72 0.00
CA ASP A 100 -14.95 3.68 1.07
C ASP A 100 -14.27 3.81 2.45
N PHE A 101 -13.21 3.02 2.67
CA PHE A 101 -12.44 3.11 3.92
C PHE A 101 -11.79 4.50 4.11
N TRP A 102 -11.26 5.09 3.05
CA TRP A 102 -10.67 6.44 3.09
C TRP A 102 -11.70 7.50 3.45
N ALA A 103 -12.88 7.45 2.82
CA ALA A 103 -13.95 8.39 3.07
C ALA A 103 -14.42 8.32 4.53
N ASP A 104 -14.62 7.10 5.05
CA ASP A 104 -15.01 6.87 6.44
C ASP A 104 -13.95 7.38 7.43
N ALA A 105 -12.67 7.08 7.16
CA ALA A 105 -11.55 7.53 7.98
C ALA A 105 -11.42 9.07 8.01
N GLN A 106 -11.58 9.73 6.86
CA GLN A 106 -11.56 11.20 6.78
C GLN A 106 -12.74 11.81 7.54
N ALA A 107 -13.95 11.30 7.31
CA ALA A 107 -15.15 11.81 7.95
C ALA A 107 -15.08 11.66 9.48
N ALA A 108 -14.56 10.53 9.99
CA ALA A 108 -14.39 10.30 11.42
C ALA A 108 -13.32 11.23 12.04
N PHE A 109 -12.19 11.42 11.36
CA PHE A 109 -11.07 12.18 11.92
C PHE A 109 -11.21 13.68 11.76
N TYR A 110 -11.49 14.17 10.55
CA TYR A 110 -11.60 15.60 10.26
C TYR A 110 -12.99 16.15 10.55
N GLY A 111 -14.00 15.28 10.52
CA GLY A 111 -15.40 15.63 10.72
C GLY A 111 -16.15 15.82 9.42
N THR A 112 -17.40 16.16 9.57
CA THR A 112 -18.33 16.52 8.48
C THR A 112 -18.81 17.95 8.71
N PRO A 113 -19.48 18.59 7.74
CA PRO A 113 -20.05 19.92 7.94
C PRO A 113 -20.99 20.03 9.15
N THR A 114 -21.56 18.91 9.60
CA THR A 114 -22.53 18.85 10.70
C THR A 114 -21.97 18.30 12.01
N SER A 115 -20.79 17.64 12.00
CA SER A 115 -20.22 17.02 13.20
C SER A 115 -18.71 17.19 13.24
N PRO A 116 -18.14 17.72 14.34
CA PRO A 116 -16.70 17.81 14.49
C PRO A 116 -16.07 16.41 14.58
N GLY A 117 -14.91 16.24 13.94
CA GLY A 117 -14.12 15.00 14.02
C GLY A 117 -13.11 15.00 15.17
N LEU A 118 -12.42 13.88 15.32
CA LEU A 118 -11.40 13.65 16.36
C LEU A 118 -10.26 14.69 16.34
N PHE A 119 -9.89 15.21 15.17
CA PHE A 119 -8.86 16.24 15.02
C PHE A 119 -9.15 17.47 15.87
N HIS A 120 -10.41 17.91 15.95
CA HIS A 120 -10.82 19.07 16.74
C HIS A 120 -10.63 18.82 18.24
N ALA A 121 -10.97 17.61 18.71
CA ALA A 121 -10.75 17.23 20.10
C ALA A 121 -9.25 17.20 20.44
N GLN A 122 -8.41 16.73 19.51
CA GLN A 122 -6.95 16.64 19.69
C GLN A 122 -6.27 18.00 19.83
N GLN A 123 -6.86 19.08 19.32
CA GLN A 123 -6.32 20.44 19.53
C GLN A 123 -6.36 20.89 21.00
N SER A 124 -7.14 20.22 21.85
CA SER A 124 -7.16 20.48 23.29
C SER A 124 -6.06 19.77 24.08
N ILE A 125 -5.26 18.91 23.43
CA ILE A 125 -4.12 18.26 24.07
C ILE A 125 -3.07 19.34 24.40
N PRO A 126 -2.70 19.52 25.68
CA PRO A 126 -1.75 20.56 26.05
C PRO A 126 -0.36 20.21 25.49
N PRO A 127 0.31 21.15 24.79
CA PRO A 127 1.66 20.93 24.32
C PRO A 127 2.61 20.90 25.53
N SER A 128 3.36 19.81 25.68
CA SER A 128 4.37 19.68 26.72
C SER A 128 5.75 19.83 26.09
N PRO A 129 6.49 20.92 26.37
CA PRO A 129 7.80 21.16 25.75
C PRO A 129 8.87 20.14 26.18
N THR A 130 8.60 19.35 27.22
CA THR A 130 9.48 18.27 27.69
C THR A 130 9.13 16.91 27.09
N ASP A 131 7.94 16.77 26.47
CA ASP A 131 7.49 15.52 25.88
C ASP A 131 7.41 15.63 24.35
N PRO A 132 8.37 15.04 23.60
CA PRO A 132 8.36 15.08 22.14
C PRO A 132 7.14 14.39 21.51
N ASN A 133 6.41 13.54 22.26
CA ASN A 133 5.20 12.89 21.75
C ASN A 133 4.01 13.85 21.61
N SER A 134 3.99 14.92 22.41
CA SER A 134 2.94 15.95 22.44
C SER A 134 3.22 17.14 21.51
N ASP A 135 4.41 17.21 20.90
CA ASP A 135 4.76 18.28 19.97
C ASP A 135 4.10 18.06 18.61
N ILE A 136 3.07 18.86 18.33
CA ILE A 136 2.27 18.82 17.10
C ILE A 136 3.10 19.05 15.83
N ASN A 137 4.24 19.74 15.94
CA ASN A 137 5.13 19.99 14.81
C ASN A 137 6.03 18.80 14.48
N GLN A 138 6.27 17.92 15.46
CA GLN A 138 7.15 16.76 15.30
C GLN A 138 6.38 15.46 15.11
N ASN A 139 5.15 15.38 15.61
CA ASN A 139 4.33 14.17 15.56
C ASN A 139 3.13 14.31 14.61
N PRO A 140 3.22 13.82 13.36
CA PRO A 140 2.11 13.93 12.41
C PRO A 140 0.87 13.12 12.82
N LEU A 141 0.99 12.18 13.77
CA LEU A 141 -0.13 11.40 14.28
C LEU A 141 -1.13 12.22 15.11
N LEU A 142 -0.75 13.44 15.51
CA LEU A 142 -1.63 14.39 16.20
C LEU A 142 -2.48 15.22 15.24
N THR A 143 -2.11 15.26 13.96
CA THR A 143 -2.73 16.14 12.96
C THR A 143 -3.28 15.43 11.75
N LYS A 144 -2.94 14.15 11.58
CA LYS A 144 -3.34 13.33 10.43
C LYS A 144 -3.90 12.00 10.89
N GLN A 145 -4.84 11.47 10.11
CA GLN A 145 -5.35 10.13 10.33
C GLN A 145 -4.37 9.12 9.72
N ALA A 146 -3.86 8.23 10.56
CA ALA A 146 -2.96 7.18 10.14
C ALA A 146 -3.72 5.88 9.83
N ILE A 147 -3.44 5.28 8.67
CA ILE A 147 -4.00 4.01 8.20
C ILE A 147 -2.84 3.05 7.96
N ILE A 148 -2.93 1.86 8.53
CA ILE A 148 -2.04 0.75 8.20
C ILE A 148 -2.61 0.03 6.97
N VAL A 149 -1.78 -0.09 5.95
CA VAL A 149 -2.12 -0.74 4.68
C VAL A 149 -1.30 -2.01 4.56
N LEU A 150 -1.97 -3.15 4.56
CA LEU A 150 -1.34 -4.44 4.32
C LEU A 150 -1.85 -4.98 2.99
N ARG A 151 -0.92 -5.20 2.06
CA ARG A 151 -1.21 -5.78 0.74
C ARG A 151 -0.48 -7.10 0.58
N GLU A 152 -1.18 -8.10 0.05
CA GLU A 152 -0.60 -9.38 -0.36
C GLU A 152 -0.73 -9.58 -1.87
N GLU A 153 0.37 -9.97 -2.49
CA GLU A 153 0.40 -10.63 -3.79
C GLU A 153 0.81 -12.09 -3.58
N LEU A 154 -0.11 -13.01 -3.88
CA LEU A 154 0.12 -14.45 -3.78
C LEU A 154 0.11 -15.05 -5.18
N GLU A 155 1.29 -15.32 -5.72
CA GLU A 155 1.45 -16.07 -6.96
C GLU A 155 1.45 -17.57 -6.64
N TYR A 156 0.71 -18.37 -7.41
CA TYR A 156 0.56 -19.79 -7.12
C TYR A 156 0.79 -20.71 -8.31
N PHE A 157 1.31 -21.90 -8.00
CA PHE A 157 1.73 -22.90 -8.97
C PHE A 157 1.20 -24.27 -8.54
N SER A 158 0.12 -24.72 -9.20
CA SER A 158 -0.43 -26.06 -9.01
C SER A 158 0.51 -27.11 -9.57
N ILE A 159 0.86 -28.12 -8.77
CA ILE A 159 1.77 -29.19 -9.17
C ILE A 159 0.96 -30.37 -9.68
N THR A 160 1.14 -30.68 -10.97
CA THR A 160 0.53 -31.85 -11.61
C THR A 160 1.44 -33.08 -11.45
N THR A 161 0.83 -34.26 -11.38
CA THR A 161 1.56 -35.54 -11.40
C THR A 161 1.74 -36.06 -12.84
N PRO A 162 2.79 -36.84 -13.12
CA PRO A 162 2.96 -37.50 -14.41
C PRO A 162 1.74 -38.37 -14.75
N GLY A 163 1.24 -38.25 -15.99
CA GLY A 163 0.06 -38.99 -16.46
C GLY A 163 -1.30 -38.40 -16.03
N ALA A 164 -1.33 -37.27 -15.32
CA ALA A 164 -2.58 -36.60 -14.96
C ALA A 164 -3.37 -36.09 -16.18
N LEU A 165 -4.68 -35.90 -15.98
CA LEU A 165 -5.55 -35.28 -16.97
C LEU A 165 -5.14 -33.83 -17.25
N ALA A 166 -4.82 -33.07 -16.19
CA ALA A 166 -4.26 -31.73 -16.28
C ALA A 166 -2.82 -31.79 -16.79
N ARG A 167 -2.58 -31.31 -18.01
CA ARG A 167 -1.26 -31.34 -18.66
C ARG A 167 -1.09 -30.20 -19.67
N VAL A 168 0.13 -30.05 -20.15
CA VAL A 168 0.45 -29.24 -21.32
C VAL A 168 0.56 -30.13 -22.55
N ASP A 169 0.34 -29.56 -23.72
CA ASP A 169 0.68 -30.20 -25.00
C ASP A 169 2.17 -30.04 -25.34
N ASP A 170 2.58 -30.56 -26.51
CA ASP A 170 3.96 -30.50 -26.99
C ASP A 170 4.48 -29.07 -27.24
N GLN A 171 3.58 -28.09 -27.31
CA GLN A 171 3.88 -26.67 -27.48
C GLN A 171 3.89 -25.91 -26.14
N GLY A 172 3.64 -26.60 -25.03
CA GLY A 172 3.58 -26.01 -23.68
C GLY A 172 2.25 -25.33 -23.35
N LEU A 173 1.21 -25.47 -24.18
CA LEU A 173 -0.10 -24.88 -23.93
C LEU A 173 -0.90 -25.76 -22.97
N ALA A 174 -1.50 -25.12 -21.96
CA ALA A 174 -2.33 -25.81 -20.99
C ALA A 174 -3.64 -26.30 -21.63
N ASN A 175 -3.99 -27.57 -21.39
CA ASN A 175 -5.31 -28.10 -21.74
C ASN A 175 -6.41 -27.57 -20.80
N ASP A 176 -7.66 -27.91 -21.11
CA ASP A 176 -8.83 -27.43 -20.34
C ASP A 176 -8.78 -27.89 -18.88
N GLU A 177 -8.34 -29.12 -18.63
CA GLU A 177 -8.17 -29.68 -17.29
C GLU A 177 -7.12 -28.92 -16.46
N LEU A 178 -5.98 -28.55 -17.07
CA LEU A 178 -4.96 -27.76 -16.37
C LEU A 178 -5.44 -26.33 -16.10
N ARG A 179 -6.21 -25.74 -17.01
CA ARG A 179 -6.81 -24.40 -16.79
C ARG A 179 -7.86 -24.43 -15.68
N ALA A 180 -8.70 -25.46 -15.64
CA ALA A 180 -9.66 -25.68 -14.57
C ALA A 180 -8.98 -25.94 -13.23
N LEU A 181 -7.92 -26.77 -13.20
CA LEU A 181 -7.11 -27.03 -12.02
C LEU A 181 -6.52 -25.75 -11.43
N LYS A 182 -5.93 -24.88 -12.28
CA LYS A 182 -5.36 -23.60 -11.86
C LYS A 182 -6.44 -22.71 -11.25
N ARG A 183 -7.60 -22.58 -11.90
CA ARG A 183 -8.72 -21.78 -11.40
C ARG A 183 -9.23 -22.29 -10.05
N ALA A 184 -9.51 -23.58 -9.93
CA ALA A 184 -9.99 -24.20 -8.69
C ALA A 184 -8.96 -24.07 -7.55
N ALA A 185 -7.66 -24.22 -7.84
CA ALA A 185 -6.62 -23.99 -6.85
C ALA A 185 -6.57 -22.53 -6.38
N GLY A 186 -6.73 -21.57 -7.31
CA GLY A 186 -6.85 -20.15 -7.01
C GLY A 186 -8.04 -19.86 -6.11
N GLU A 187 -9.22 -20.38 -6.43
CA GLU A 187 -10.45 -20.23 -5.64
C GLU A 187 -10.30 -20.82 -4.23
N ALA A 188 -9.72 -22.02 -4.11
CA ALA A 188 -9.45 -22.67 -2.83
C ALA A 188 -8.40 -21.92 -1.96
N LEU A 189 -7.47 -21.20 -2.58
CA LEU A 189 -6.53 -20.33 -1.88
C LEU A 189 -7.16 -18.97 -1.53
N ALA A 190 -8.04 -18.44 -2.39
CA ALA A 190 -8.74 -17.19 -2.17
C ALA A 190 -9.74 -17.29 -1.00
N SER A 191 -10.36 -18.45 -0.79
CA SER A 191 -11.25 -18.72 0.34
C SER A 191 -10.54 -18.74 1.70
N LYS A 192 -9.22 -18.88 1.73
CA LYS A 192 -8.41 -18.74 2.95
C LYS A 192 -8.19 -17.25 3.25
N ARG A 193 -9.12 -16.65 3.97
CA ARG A 193 -9.20 -15.19 4.16
C ARG A 193 -8.44 -14.62 5.35
N GLN A 194 -8.03 -15.46 6.29
CA GLN A 194 -7.32 -15.04 7.50
C GLN A 194 -5.93 -14.46 7.18
N ILE A 195 -5.63 -13.26 7.69
CA ILE A 195 -4.40 -12.52 7.37
C ILE A 195 -3.17 -13.26 7.90
N PHE A 196 -3.17 -13.61 9.19
CA PHE A 196 -1.96 -14.06 9.89
C PHE A 196 -1.67 -15.55 9.80
N THR A 197 -2.58 -16.38 9.28
CA THR A 197 -2.44 -17.85 9.26
C THR A 197 -1.12 -18.32 8.64
N ALA A 198 -0.70 -17.71 7.52
CA ALA A 198 0.52 -18.10 6.83
C ALA A 198 1.78 -17.82 7.66
N LEU A 199 1.84 -16.65 8.32
CA LEU A 199 2.95 -16.30 9.22
C LEU A 199 2.93 -17.12 10.51
N GLN A 200 1.76 -17.31 11.13
CA GLN A 200 1.63 -18.12 12.35
C GLN A 200 2.15 -19.54 12.14
N ARG A 201 1.90 -20.14 10.97
CA ARG A 201 2.45 -21.47 10.63
C ARG A 201 3.98 -21.44 10.53
N ASN A 202 4.57 -20.39 9.96
CA ASN A 202 6.02 -20.23 9.90
C ASN A 202 6.64 -20.04 11.30
N VAL A 203 6.01 -19.20 12.15
CA VAL A 203 6.39 -19.07 13.57
C VAL A 203 6.42 -20.42 14.26
N ASN A 204 5.35 -21.21 14.11
CA ASN A 204 5.24 -22.52 14.76
C ASN A 204 6.25 -23.55 14.22
N LYS A 205 6.56 -23.50 12.92
CA LYS A 205 7.45 -24.45 12.25
C LYS A 205 8.92 -24.15 12.50
N GLU A 206 9.30 -22.87 12.52
CA GLU A 206 10.70 -22.42 12.50
C GLU A 206 11.10 -21.63 13.76
N ASN A 207 10.20 -21.49 14.75
CA ASN A 207 10.38 -20.64 15.93
C ASN A 207 10.79 -19.21 15.57
N ASN A 208 10.17 -18.65 14.54
CA ASN A 208 10.53 -17.37 13.97
C ASN A 208 10.04 -16.20 14.85
N GLN A 209 10.86 -15.78 15.81
CA GLN A 209 10.52 -14.69 16.74
C GLN A 209 10.27 -13.36 16.03
N ALA A 210 10.92 -13.10 14.89
CA ALA A 210 10.71 -11.86 14.13
C ALA A 210 9.29 -11.79 13.54
N GLU A 211 8.77 -12.90 13.04
CA GLU A 211 7.39 -12.99 12.56
C GLU A 211 6.37 -12.88 13.69
N GLN A 212 6.65 -13.49 14.84
CA GLN A 212 5.81 -13.35 16.03
C GLN A 212 5.74 -11.89 16.45
N HIS A 213 6.88 -11.20 16.54
CA HIS A 213 6.94 -9.78 16.86
C HIS A 213 6.23 -8.90 15.82
N LEU A 214 6.30 -9.24 14.53
CA LEU A 214 5.56 -8.54 13.48
C LEU A 214 4.05 -8.67 13.69
N ILE A 215 3.54 -9.87 13.95
CA ILE A 215 2.12 -10.11 14.24
C ILE A 215 1.70 -9.32 15.47
N ASP A 216 2.46 -9.41 16.56
CA ASP A 216 2.14 -8.72 17.81
C ASP A 216 2.15 -7.20 17.64
N MET A 217 3.12 -6.66 16.89
CA MET A 217 3.18 -5.23 16.59
C MET A 217 1.98 -4.77 15.75
N LEU A 218 1.59 -5.53 14.73
CA LEU A 218 0.41 -5.21 13.91
C LEU A 218 -0.88 -5.30 14.74
N CYS A 219 -0.99 -6.26 15.66
CA CYS A 219 -2.16 -6.40 16.53
C CYS A 219 -2.26 -5.25 17.55
N MET A 220 -1.13 -4.90 18.19
CA MET A 220 -1.07 -3.74 19.07
C MET A 220 -1.45 -2.44 18.35
N SER A 221 -1.19 -2.37 17.05
CA SER A 221 -1.37 -1.16 16.24
C SER A 221 -2.73 -1.05 15.56
N GLY A 222 -3.58 -2.08 15.57
CA GLY A 222 -4.92 -1.98 15.00
C GLY A 222 -5.59 -3.32 14.70
N PHE A 223 -4.83 -4.28 14.15
CA PHE A 223 -5.36 -5.58 13.74
C PHE A 223 -5.72 -6.48 14.94
N ASN A 224 -6.48 -7.53 14.67
CA ASN A 224 -6.68 -8.68 15.55
C ASN A 224 -6.13 -9.95 14.89
N ARG A 225 -5.81 -10.96 15.71
CA ARG A 225 -5.17 -12.20 15.21
C ARG A 225 -6.03 -13.02 14.25
N ASP A 226 -7.33 -12.83 14.33
CA ASP A 226 -8.40 -13.47 13.57
C ASP A 226 -8.95 -12.59 12.44
N ASP A 227 -8.32 -11.43 12.19
CA ASP A 227 -8.73 -10.55 11.09
C ASP A 227 -8.57 -11.22 9.73
N GLU A 228 -9.53 -10.92 8.87
CA GLU A 228 -9.54 -11.33 7.47
C GLU A 228 -9.11 -10.20 6.54
N TRP A 229 -8.61 -10.57 5.36
CA TRP A 229 -8.41 -9.63 4.28
C TRP A 229 -9.73 -8.92 3.96
N GLY A 230 -9.74 -7.58 3.96
CA GLY A 230 -10.92 -6.79 3.58
C GLY A 230 -11.27 -6.98 2.11
N PHE A 231 -10.25 -7.04 1.26
CA PHE A 231 -10.37 -7.45 -0.14
C PHE A 231 -9.46 -8.66 -0.42
N ARG A 232 -9.94 -9.65 -1.17
CA ARG A 232 -9.14 -10.79 -1.63
C ARG A 232 -9.80 -11.44 -2.85
N ALA A 233 -9.12 -11.42 -4.00
CA ALA A 233 -9.63 -12.01 -5.23
C ALA A 233 -8.52 -12.57 -6.12
N CYS A 234 -8.89 -13.54 -6.96
CA CYS A 234 -8.02 -14.03 -8.04
C CYS A 234 -7.96 -13.02 -9.18
N GLU A 235 -6.78 -12.84 -9.77
CA GLU A 235 -6.63 -12.07 -10.99
C GLU A 235 -7.08 -12.88 -12.22
N PRO A 236 -7.90 -12.32 -13.14
CA PRO A 236 -8.50 -13.09 -14.23
C PRO A 236 -7.48 -13.70 -15.20
N THR A 237 -6.36 -13.02 -15.43
CA THR A 237 -5.38 -13.36 -16.47
C THR A 237 -4.13 -14.05 -15.91
N ARG A 238 -4.02 -14.19 -14.58
CA ARG A 238 -2.79 -14.66 -13.91
C ARG A 238 -3.12 -15.59 -12.75
N ASN A 239 -2.21 -16.51 -12.45
CA ASN A 239 -2.26 -17.28 -11.21
C ASN A 239 -1.77 -16.42 -10.03
N LEU A 240 -2.47 -15.33 -9.77
CA LEU A 240 -2.18 -14.35 -8.75
C LEU A 240 -3.44 -14.10 -7.94
N ILE A 241 -3.31 -13.99 -6.63
CA ILE A 241 -4.35 -13.50 -5.74
C ILE A 241 -3.86 -12.16 -5.19
N SER A 242 -4.68 -11.13 -5.36
CA SER A 242 -4.45 -9.80 -4.80
C SER A 242 -5.31 -9.68 -3.54
N SER A 243 -4.71 -9.26 -2.43
CA SER A 243 -5.42 -9.03 -1.17
C SER A 243 -5.03 -7.71 -0.53
N MET A 244 -5.98 -7.11 0.18
CA MET A 244 -5.78 -5.86 0.90
C MET A 244 -6.51 -5.88 2.23
N ALA A 245 -5.84 -5.38 3.26
CA ALA A 245 -6.42 -5.11 4.56
C ALA A 245 -6.02 -3.72 5.02
N LEU A 246 -7.00 -2.99 5.55
CA LEU A 246 -6.88 -1.61 5.99
C LEU A 246 -7.35 -1.53 7.43
N VAL A 247 -6.59 -0.86 8.29
CA VAL A 247 -7.00 -0.58 9.67
C VAL A 247 -6.51 0.79 10.10
N LEU A 248 -7.31 1.47 10.93
CA LEU A 248 -6.88 2.71 11.56
C LEU A 248 -5.77 2.39 12.56
N LEU A 249 -4.68 3.14 12.51
CA LEU A 249 -3.59 3.01 13.48
C LEU A 249 -4.09 3.43 14.87
N LYS A 250 -3.97 2.53 15.84
CA LYS A 250 -4.13 2.84 17.27
C LYS A 250 -2.95 3.70 17.73
N THR A 251 -3.11 5.02 17.70
CA THR A 251 -2.06 5.99 18.05
C THR A 251 -1.80 6.10 19.55
N GLY A 252 -2.70 5.59 20.41
CA GLY A 252 -2.63 5.79 21.86
C GLY A 252 -3.30 7.07 22.34
N ILE A 253 -3.93 7.83 21.44
CA ILE A 253 -4.76 8.99 21.83
C ILE A 253 -6.10 8.46 22.34
N VAL A 254 -6.36 8.65 23.62
CA VAL A 254 -7.60 8.24 24.28
C VAL A 254 -8.52 9.44 24.34
N HIS A 255 -9.67 9.33 23.66
CA HIS A 255 -10.67 10.39 23.61
C HIS A 255 -11.72 10.21 24.72
N PRO A 256 -12.29 11.30 25.27
CA PRO A 256 -13.44 11.22 26.17
C PRO A 256 -14.58 10.37 25.58
N GLY A 257 -15.12 9.43 26.36
CA GLY A 257 -16.20 8.54 25.93
C GLY A 257 -15.80 7.40 24.99
N SER A 258 -14.52 7.28 24.61
CA SER A 258 -14.06 6.14 23.83
C SER A 258 -13.98 4.85 24.69
N PRO A 259 -14.10 3.65 24.10
CA PRO A 259 -14.02 2.40 24.85
C PRO A 259 -12.70 2.28 25.62
N GLY A 260 -12.79 2.11 26.94
CA GLY A 260 -11.61 2.02 27.82
C GLY A 260 -11.09 3.37 28.33
N ALA A 261 -11.70 4.50 27.96
CA ALA A 261 -11.38 5.80 28.54
C ALA A 261 -11.83 5.89 30.01
N PRO A 262 -11.08 6.58 30.88
CA PRO A 262 -11.55 6.94 32.22
C PRO A 262 -12.88 7.71 32.16
N ALA A 263 -13.81 7.40 33.07
CA ALA A 263 -15.16 7.98 33.05
C ALA A 263 -15.17 9.50 33.32
N ASP A 264 -14.16 10.02 33.99
CA ASP A 264 -13.95 11.43 34.34
C ASP A 264 -13.09 12.18 33.32
N LEU A 265 -12.68 11.52 32.22
CA LEU A 265 -11.83 12.13 31.21
C LEU A 265 -12.57 13.25 30.46
N SER A 266 -12.16 14.50 30.66
CA SER A 266 -12.76 15.68 30.02
C SER A 266 -12.05 16.15 28.75
N ALA A 267 -10.79 15.74 28.54
CA ALA A 267 -9.97 16.09 27.38
C ALA A 267 -9.15 14.88 26.92
N PRO A 268 -8.73 14.78 25.65
CA PRO A 268 -7.94 13.65 25.19
C PRO A 268 -6.59 13.58 25.90
N ILE A 269 -6.13 12.36 26.14
CA ILE A 269 -4.81 12.07 26.71
C ILE A 269 -4.03 11.13 25.80
N ILE A 270 -2.71 11.11 25.96
CA ILE A 270 -1.81 10.25 25.20
C ILE A 270 -1.30 9.13 26.11
N ASP A 271 -1.46 7.88 25.67
CA ASP A 271 -0.70 6.74 26.20
C ASP A 271 0.68 6.72 25.53
N ASP A 272 1.72 7.10 26.27
CA ASP A 272 3.10 7.17 25.78
C ASP A 272 3.62 5.84 25.23
N ARG A 273 3.22 4.70 25.80
CA ARG A 273 3.69 3.39 25.36
C ARG A 273 3.09 3.03 24.01
N GLN A 274 1.79 3.29 23.86
CA GLN A 274 1.10 3.06 22.59
C GLN A 274 1.56 4.06 21.53
N MET A 275 1.72 5.34 21.88
CA MET A 275 2.25 6.37 21.00
C MET A 275 3.65 6.04 20.50
N GLY A 276 4.54 5.58 21.39
CA GLY A 276 5.88 5.12 21.00
C GLY A 276 5.87 3.91 20.05
N THR A 277 4.83 3.07 20.09
CA THR A 277 4.64 1.96 19.13
C THR A 277 4.14 2.50 17.79
N ALA A 278 3.16 3.40 17.80
CA ALA A 278 2.62 4.06 16.60
C ALA A 278 3.67 4.89 15.85
N GLN A 279 4.55 5.59 16.58
CA GLN A 279 5.66 6.33 15.98
C GLN A 279 6.68 5.42 15.26
N LYS A 280 6.91 4.19 15.75
CA LYS A 280 7.77 3.23 15.02
C LYS A 280 7.18 2.84 13.68
N LEU A 281 5.85 2.80 13.56
CA LEU A 281 5.18 2.53 12.28
C LEU A 281 5.33 3.67 11.27
N LEU A 282 5.63 4.90 11.71
CA LEU A 282 5.96 6.00 10.80
C LEU A 282 7.20 5.70 9.94
N LEU A 283 8.07 4.76 10.36
CA LEU A 283 9.18 4.27 9.53
C LEU A 283 8.71 3.67 8.20
N PHE A 284 7.46 3.23 8.11
CA PHE A 284 6.84 2.68 6.91
C PHE A 284 6.05 3.70 6.10
N TRP A 285 5.96 4.96 6.57
CA TRP A 285 5.33 6.03 5.81
C TRP A 285 6.23 6.45 4.65
N ARG A 286 5.71 6.34 3.42
CA ARG A 286 6.47 6.55 2.15
C ARG A 286 7.70 5.65 2.00
N LYS A 287 7.82 4.62 2.82
CA LYS A 287 8.92 3.63 2.82
C LYS A 287 8.34 2.26 3.10
N PRO A 288 7.52 1.71 2.18
CA PRO A 288 6.82 0.45 2.40
C PRO A 288 7.82 -0.68 2.67
N ALA A 289 7.54 -1.48 3.70
CA ALA A 289 8.30 -2.68 3.99
C ALA A 289 7.76 -3.85 3.16
N ARG A 290 8.67 -4.64 2.57
CA ARG A 290 8.31 -5.79 1.76
C ARG A 290 8.92 -7.06 2.33
N LYS A 291 8.13 -8.12 2.38
CA LYS A 291 8.60 -9.46 2.72
C LYS A 291 8.13 -10.44 1.66
N CYS A 292 9.06 -11.21 1.10
CA CYS A 292 8.79 -12.25 0.13
C CYS A 292 9.20 -13.60 0.68
N TRP A 293 8.34 -14.61 0.53
CA TRP A 293 8.67 -15.99 0.90
C TRP A 293 7.86 -16.98 0.07
N TRP A 294 8.24 -18.25 0.21
CA TRP A 294 7.56 -19.38 -0.43
C TRP A 294 6.92 -20.28 0.61
N ASP A 295 5.80 -20.88 0.22
CA ASP A 295 5.06 -21.81 1.04
C ASP A 295 4.50 -22.95 0.18
N GLY A 296 4.40 -24.14 0.77
CA GLY A 296 3.77 -25.30 0.17
C GLY A 296 2.43 -25.55 0.86
N VAL A 297 1.34 -25.52 0.08
CA VAL A 297 -0.02 -25.69 0.58
C VAL A 297 -0.70 -26.82 -0.17
N GLU A 298 -1.46 -27.64 0.54
CA GLU A 298 -2.40 -28.57 -0.09
C GLU A 298 -3.80 -27.94 -0.15
N VAL A 299 -4.45 -28.10 -1.30
CA VAL A 299 -5.81 -27.64 -1.55
C VAL A 299 -6.63 -28.76 -2.16
N GLU A 300 -7.89 -28.86 -1.74
CA GLU A 300 -8.86 -29.77 -2.33
C GLU A 300 -9.49 -29.11 -3.55
N VAL A 301 -9.42 -29.78 -4.69
CA VAL A 301 -9.94 -29.30 -5.98
C VAL A 301 -10.61 -30.45 -6.73
N PRO A 302 -11.58 -30.18 -7.64
CA PRO A 302 -12.19 -31.22 -8.45
C PRO A 302 -11.15 -32.02 -9.27
N LYS A 303 -11.32 -33.34 -9.37
CA LYS A 303 -10.41 -34.24 -10.12
C LYS A 303 -10.39 -33.96 -11.63
N SER A 304 -11.51 -33.51 -12.18
CA SER A 304 -11.68 -33.17 -13.60
C SER A 304 -12.82 -32.17 -13.75
N THR A 305 -12.82 -31.44 -14.87
CA THR A 305 -13.93 -30.57 -15.30
C THR A 305 -15.32 -31.22 -15.27
N THR A 306 -15.40 -32.55 -15.34
CA THR A 306 -16.66 -33.31 -15.37
C THR A 306 -16.93 -34.11 -14.10
N SER A 307 -15.98 -34.16 -13.15
CA SER A 307 -16.08 -34.96 -11.93
C SER A 307 -16.55 -34.11 -10.76
N THR A 308 -17.36 -34.71 -9.88
CA THR A 308 -17.75 -34.15 -8.59
C THR A 308 -16.83 -34.58 -7.45
N GLU A 309 -15.90 -35.49 -7.70
CA GLU A 309 -14.93 -35.94 -6.70
C GLU A 309 -13.76 -34.96 -6.59
N ASN A 310 -13.33 -34.69 -5.36
CA ASN A 310 -12.16 -33.86 -5.09
C ASN A 310 -10.87 -34.68 -4.98
N MET A 311 -9.75 -34.00 -5.20
CA MET A 311 -8.40 -34.48 -4.93
C MET A 311 -7.58 -33.40 -4.21
N SER A 312 -6.68 -33.85 -3.33
CA SER A 312 -5.64 -33.00 -2.77
C SER A 312 -4.59 -32.71 -3.84
N VAL A 313 -4.32 -31.42 -4.06
CA VAL A 313 -3.28 -30.93 -4.95
C VAL A 313 -2.30 -30.07 -4.19
N LYS A 314 -1.01 -30.38 -4.36
CA LYS A 314 0.07 -29.55 -3.85
C LYS A 314 0.21 -28.29 -4.70
N VAL A 315 0.22 -27.14 -4.03
CA VAL A 315 0.39 -25.84 -4.64
C VAL A 315 1.56 -25.14 -3.96
N TRP A 316 2.50 -24.65 -4.78
CA TRP A 316 3.52 -23.72 -4.30
C TRP A 316 2.99 -22.30 -4.40
N ALA A 317 3.07 -21.57 -3.30
CA ALA A 317 2.64 -20.19 -3.21
C ALA A 317 3.84 -19.29 -2.90
N ARG A 318 4.13 -18.33 -3.77
CA ARG A 318 5.03 -17.22 -3.50
C ARG A 318 4.18 -16.07 -2.96
N ARG A 319 4.44 -15.67 -1.72
CA ARG A 319 3.75 -14.54 -1.08
C ARG A 319 4.68 -13.35 -1.03
N VAL A 320 4.17 -12.20 -1.42
CA VAL A 320 4.79 -10.90 -1.20
C VAL A 320 3.83 -10.07 -0.37
N TRP A 321 4.23 -9.78 0.86
CA TRP A 321 3.54 -8.81 1.70
C TRP A 321 4.21 -7.46 1.58
N THR A 322 3.38 -6.44 1.41
CA THR A 322 3.77 -5.03 1.50
C THR A 322 3.03 -4.42 2.67
N LEU A 323 3.77 -3.93 3.66
CA LEU A 323 3.27 -3.14 4.77
C LEU A 323 3.62 -1.69 4.52
N GLU A 324 2.60 -0.84 4.52
CA GLU A 324 2.72 0.59 4.29
C GLU A 324 1.90 1.34 5.35
N LEU A 325 2.37 2.53 5.72
CA LEU A 325 1.56 3.46 6.51
C LEU A 325 1.16 4.63 5.61
N SER A 326 -0.13 4.96 5.60
CA SER A 326 -0.67 6.13 4.91
C SER A 326 -1.15 7.15 5.93
N LEU A 327 -0.88 8.43 5.65
CA LEU A 327 -1.36 9.55 6.45
C LEU A 327 -2.28 10.40 5.57
N ILE A 328 -3.55 10.44 5.93
CA ILE A 328 -4.57 11.23 5.25
C ILE A 328 -4.87 12.48 6.06
#